data_AF-Q083R2-F1
#
_entry.id   AF-Q083R2-F1
#
_cell.length_a   1.000
_cell.length_b   1.000
_cell.length_c   1.000
_cell.angle_alpha   90.00
_cell.angle_beta   90.00
_cell.angle_gamma   90.00
#
_symmetry.space_group_name_H-M   'P 1'
#
loop_
_entity.id
_entity.type
_entity.pdbx_description
1 polymer ?
#
loop_
_entity_poly.entity_id
_entity_poly.type
_entity_poly.pdbx_seq_one_letter_code
_entity_poly.pdbx_strand_id
1 'polypeptide(L)' 'MTQLSDNSLIETKEKWVIEKYGEKVSFTRFLGEQVHESYAPVSQEVASIYAVAIVQGFQPPRCLNYLDKLAG' A
#
# COMPACT_ATOMS: atom_id res chain seq x y z
N MET A 1 -36.60 25.52 -6.51
CA MET A 1 -36.06 24.15 -6.34
C MET A 1 -34.67 24.15 -6.95
N THR A 2 -33.64 24.32 -6.14
CA THR A 2 -32.26 24.29 -6.60
C THR A 2 -31.51 23.38 -5.66
N GLN A 3 -31.40 22.10 -6.03
CA GLN A 3 -30.54 21.14 -5.34
C GLN A 3 -29.10 21.53 -5.70
N LEU A 4 -28.40 22.08 -4.72
CA LEU A 4 -26.97 22.36 -4.78
C LEU A 4 -26.26 21.01 -4.94
N SER A 5 -25.49 20.88 -6.01
CA SER A 5 -24.60 19.75 -6.21
C SER A 5 -23.59 19.76 -5.07
N ASP A 6 -23.75 18.86 -4.10
CA ASP A 6 -22.73 18.55 -3.10
C ASP A 6 -21.53 17.97 -3.86
N ASN A 7 -20.68 18.87 -4.34
CA ASN A 7 -19.34 18.56 -4.80
C ASN A 7 -18.47 18.33 -3.55
N SER A 8 -18.88 17.36 -2.73
CA SER A 8 -18.06 16.85 -1.66
C SER A 8 -16.79 16.35 -2.35
N LEU A 9 -15.68 17.00 -2.02
CA LEU A 9 -14.35 16.50 -2.34
C LEU A 9 -14.37 15.06 -1.86
N ILE A 10 -14.48 14.12 -2.80
CA ILE A 10 -14.38 12.70 -2.51
C ILE A 10 -12.98 12.59 -1.93
N GLU A 11 -12.89 12.59 -0.60
CA GLU A 11 -11.69 12.19 0.10
C GLU A 11 -11.33 10.87 -0.55
N THR A 12 -10.29 10.86 -1.37
CA THR A 12 -9.76 9.65 -1.98
C THR A 12 -9.27 8.82 -0.82
N LYS A 13 -10.19 8.05 -0.23
CA LYS A 13 -9.98 7.29 0.98
C LYS A 13 -8.95 6.24 0.62
N GLU A 14 -7.74 6.47 1.09
CA GLU A 14 -6.66 5.53 0.95
C GLU A 14 -6.99 4.30 1.80
N LYS A 15 -7.01 3.13 1.16
CA LYS A 15 -7.26 1.86 1.82
C LYS A 15 -6.10 0.92 1.52
N TRP A 16 -5.52 0.37 2.57
CA TRP A 16 -4.56 -0.73 2.46
C TRP A 16 -5.23 -2.05 2.81
N VAL A 17 -5.01 -3.05 1.97
CA VAL A 17 -5.41 -4.44 2.21
C VAL A 17 -4.16 -5.26 2.41
N ILE A 18 -4.15 -6.04 3.50
CA ILE A 18 -3.06 -6.93 3.86
C ILE A 18 -3.61 -8.36 3.80
N GLU A 19 -3.01 -9.20 2.97
CA GLU A 19 -3.43 -10.58 2.81
C GLU A 19 -2.29 -11.51 3.22
N LYS A 20 -2.59 -12.53 4.01
CA LYS A 20 -1.62 -13.53 4.46
C LYS A 20 -1.91 -14.87 3.78
N TYR A 21 -0.92 -15.38 3.06
CA TYR A 21 -0.96 -16.69 2.42
C TYR A 21 0.18 -17.55 2.98
N GLY A 22 -0.13 -18.39 3.98
CA GLY A 22 0.87 -19.17 4.69
C GLY A 22 1.87 -18.27 5.44
N GLU A 23 3.15 -18.36 5.08
CA GLU A 23 4.24 -17.55 5.66
C GLU A 23 4.49 -16.23 4.92
N LYS A 24 3.76 -15.99 3.83
CA LYS A 24 3.89 -14.79 3.02
C LYS A 24 2.75 -13.80 3.26
N VAL A 25 3.05 -12.52 3.13
CA VAL A 25 2.11 -11.42 3.29
C VAL A 25 2.20 -10.48 2.09
N SER A 26 1.08 -10.15 1.47
CA SER A 26 1.00 -9.16 0.40
C SER A 26 0.27 -7.91 0.86
N PHE A 27 0.59 -6.79 0.22
CA PHE A 27 -0.01 -5.49 0.49
C PHE A 27 -0.55 -4.92 -0.82
N THR A 28 -1.78 -4.42 -0.77
CA THR A 28 -2.42 -3.76 -1.90
C THR A 28 -3.00 -2.43 -1.44
N ARG A 29 -2.60 -1.34 -2.10
CA ARG A 29 -3.10 0.01 -1.88
C ARG A 29 -4.21 0.31 -2.87
N PHE A 30 -5.32 0.78 -2.34
CA PHE A 30 -6.48 1.24 -3.07
C PHE A 30 -6.65 2.74 -2.86
N LEU A 31 -6.94 3.46 -3.94
CA LEU A 31 -7.41 4.83 -3.90
C LEU A 31 -8.86 4.81 -4.39
N GLY A 32 -9.81 4.87 -3.46
CA GLY A 32 -11.21 4.56 -3.76
C GLY A 32 -11.40 3.08 -4.08
N GLU A 33 -11.98 2.77 -5.24
CA GLU A 33 -12.22 1.38 -5.69
C GLU A 33 -11.10 0.83 -6.58
N GLN A 34 -10.15 1.66 -6.99
CA GLN A 34 -9.07 1.28 -7.90
C GLN A 34 -7.82 0.83 -7.12
N VAL A 35 -7.24 -0.29 -7.54
CA VAL A 35 -5.90 -0.69 -7.10
C VAL A 35 -4.89 0.31 -7.66
N HIS A 36 -4.20 1.01 -6.77
CA HIS A 36 -3.16 1.96 -7.12
C HIS A 36 -1.77 1.33 -7.09
N GLU A 37 -1.48 0.54 -6.05
CA GLU A 37 -0.21 -0.17 -5.90
C GLU A 37 -0.46 -1.57 -5.36
N SER A 38 0.34 -2.54 -5.80
CA SER A 38 0.38 -3.88 -5.21
C SER A 38 1.83 -4.32 -5.06
N TYR A 39 2.13 -4.94 -3.93
CA TYR A 39 3.46 -5.37 -3.55
C TYR A 39 3.55 -6.89 -3.61
N ALA A 40 4.71 -7.39 -4.05
CA ALA A 40 4.97 -8.82 -4.05
C ALA A 40 4.85 -9.40 -2.63
N PRO A 41 4.40 -10.66 -2.46
CA PRO A 41 4.32 -11.27 -1.15
C PRO A 41 5.70 -11.37 -0.47
N VAL A 42 5.81 -10.85 0.74
CA VAL A 42 7.04 -10.82 1.56
C VAL A 42 6.92 -11.74 2.78
N SER A 43 8.04 -12.05 3.45
CA SER A 43 7.99 -12.77 4.73
C SER A 43 7.31 -11.95 5.82
N GLN A 44 6.85 -12.62 6.88
CA GLN A 44 6.16 -11.95 7.99
C GLN A 44 7.01 -10.85 8.65
N GLU A 45 8.32 -11.03 8.75
CA GLU A 45 9.23 -10.04 9.36
C GLU A 45 9.30 -8.76 8.54
N VAL A 46 9.43 -8.89 7.21
CA VAL A 46 9.43 -7.75 6.28
C VAL A 46 8.06 -7.09 6.24
N ALA A 47 6.99 -7.88 6.32
CA ALA A 47 5.62 -7.36 6.36
C ALA A 47 5.38 -6.43 7.56
N SER A 48 5.96 -6.72 8.73
CA SER A 48 5.87 -5.84 9.90
C SER A 48 6.52 -4.48 9.65
N ILE A 49 7.66 -4.46 8.96
CA ILE A 49 8.34 -3.20 8.58
C ILE A 49 7.47 -2.42 7.59
N TYR A 50 6.87 -3.10 6.62
CA TYR A 50 6.01 -2.47 5.61
C TYR A 50 4.76 -1.86 6.25
N ALA A 51 4.11 -2.60 7.15
CA ALA A 51 2.93 -2.11 7.87
C ALA A 51 3.23 -0.85 8.67
N VAL A 52 4.36 -0.81 9.39
CA VAL A 52 4.78 0.39 10.14
C VAL A 52 5.08 1.55 9.19
N ALA A 53 5.81 1.32 8.10
CA ALA A 53 6.12 2.36 7.12
C ALA A 53 4.84 2.97 6.51
N ILE A 54 3.89 2.13 6.10
CA ILE A 54 2.60 2.54 5.54
C ILE A 54 1.82 3.40 6.54
N VAL A 55 1.71 2.95 7.81
CA VAL A 55 1.00 3.70 8.87
C VAL A 55 1.63 5.06 9.14
N GLN A 56 2.95 5.16 9.00
CA GLN A 56 3.70 6.41 9.16
C GLN A 56 3.68 7.30 7.90
N GLY A 57 2.99 6.88 6.83
CA GLY A 57 2.91 7.62 5.57
C GLY A 57 4.18 7.51 4.71
N PHE A 58 5.13 6.65 5.07
CA PHE A 58 6.26 6.33 4.22
C PHE A 58 5.85 5.31 3.16
N GLN A 59 6.40 5.46 1.95
CA GLN A 59 6.27 4.38 0.98
C GLN A 59 7.08 3.17 1.47
N PRO A 60 6.47 1.98 1.56
CA PRO A 60 7.22 0.78 1.89
C PRO A 60 8.32 0.57 0.84
N PRO A 61 9.51 0.09 1.24
CA PRO A 61 10.64 -0.01 0.33
C PRO A 61 10.23 -0.79 -0.92
N ARG A 62 10.12 -0.10 -2.06
CA ARG A 62 9.68 -0.74 -3.32
C ARG A 62 10.67 -1.80 -3.81
N CYS A 63 11.85 -1.85 -3.22
CA CYS A 63 12.90 -2.77 -3.57
C CYS A 63 13.69 -3.15 -2.30
N LEU A 64 13.35 -4.28 -1.69
CA LEU A 64 14.40 -5.24 -1.35
C LEU A 64 14.51 -6.20 -2.53
N ASN A 65 14.73 -5.66 -3.74
CA ASN A 65 15.36 -6.49 -4.75
C ASN A 65 16.73 -6.82 -4.15
N TYR A 66 17.02 -8.11 -4.03
CA TYR A 66 18.34 -8.64 -3.64
C TYR A 66 19.52 -8.10 -4.50
N LEU A 67 19.24 -7.22 -5.47
CA LEU A 67 20.15 -6.63 -6.44
C LEU A 67 20.36 -5.11 -6.26
N ASP A 68 19.79 -4.44 -5.26
CA ASP A 68 20.10 -3.02 -4.96
C ASP A 68 21.43 -2.80 -4.21
N LYS A 69 22.34 -3.78 -4.28
CA LYS A 69 23.77 -3.49 -4.17
C LYS A 69 24.31 -3.40 -5.59
N LEU A 70 24.32 -2.20 -6.16
CA LEU A 70 25.27 -1.91 -7.21
C LEU A 70 26.66 -2.11 -6.59
N ALA A 71 27.32 -3.19 -7.01
CA ALA A 71 28.75 -3.30 -6.88
C ALA A 71 29.37 -2.14 -7.67
N GLY A 72 30.12 -1.28 -6.97
CA GLY A 72 30.76 -0.10 -7.53
C GLY A 72 31.14 0.87 -6.45
#